data_AF-A0A0T1WNS9-F1
#
_entry.id   AF-A0A0T1WNS9-F1
#
_cell.length_a   1.000
_cell.length_b   1.000
_cell.length_c   1.000
_cell.angle_alpha   90.00
_cell.angle_beta   90.00
_cell.angle_gamma   90.00
#
_symmetry.space_group_name_H-M   'P 1'
#
loop_
_entity.id
_entity.type
_entity.pdbx_description
1 polymer ?
#
loop_
_entity_poly.entity_id
_entity_poly.type
_entity_poly.pdbx_seq_one_letter_code
_entity_poly.pdbx_strand_id
1 'polypeptide(L)'
;MKQTSSLLSKEITEFDMKNLRKWPWGILPAYNGFSHEERVRGWQLVGWFIDNGWKPKAAVCAISGSTERVQYHSENYYGWTPYALNQQVHFALHQRFNRPKRWLEIVERYAVTGEEWFAKLALEPIDLAGNLRAEHGPDVADIWTRAPLPPNVSIPRHQIYTMPETAPVT
;
A
#
# COMPACT_ATOMS: atom_id res chain seq x y z
N MET A 1 -5.48 49.85 32.29
CA MET A 1 -4.41 48.87 31.98
C MET A 1 -4.98 47.84 31.02
N LYS A 2 -4.53 47.84 29.76
CA LYS A 2 -4.96 46.86 28.74
C LYS A 2 -3.93 45.73 28.72
N GLN A 3 -4.36 44.51 29.05
CA GLN A 3 -3.52 43.32 28.94
C GLN A 3 -3.77 42.71 27.56
N THR A 4 -2.90 43.04 26.61
CA THR A 4 -2.81 42.36 25.31
C THR A 4 -2.16 41.00 25.53
N SER A 5 -2.98 39.95 25.57
CA SER A 5 -2.52 38.56 25.54
C SER A 5 -1.94 38.27 24.15
N SER A 6 -0.62 38.19 24.10
CA SER A 6 0.17 37.70 22.98
C SER A 6 -0.28 36.29 22.61
N LEU A 7 -0.98 36.16 21.47
CA LEU A 7 -1.12 34.91 20.75
C LEU A 7 0.24 34.61 20.11
N LEU A 8 1.13 34.01 20.92
CA LEU A 8 2.33 33.37 20.42
C LEU A 8 1.91 32.24 19.49
N SER A 9 2.07 32.51 18.20
CA SER A 9 2.27 31.53 17.15
C SER A 9 3.21 30.45 17.66
N LYS A 10 2.66 29.28 17.99
CA LYS A 10 3.46 28.06 18.09
C LYS A 10 4.02 27.82 16.70
N GLU A 11 5.26 28.25 16.48
CA GLU A 11 6.09 27.69 15.42
C GLU A 11 5.96 26.18 15.53
N ILE A 12 5.51 25.57 14.43
CA ILE A 12 5.41 24.13 14.28
C ILE A 12 6.85 23.63 14.16
N THR A 13 7.53 23.54 15.30
CA THR A 13 8.82 22.89 15.45
C THR A 13 8.61 21.39 15.24
N GLU A 14 9.26 20.84 14.21
CA GLU A 14 9.54 19.41 14.03
C GLU A 14 8.40 18.48 14.48
N PHE A 15 7.42 18.26 13.60
CA PHE A 15 6.46 17.16 13.81
C PHE A 15 7.26 15.87 13.99
N ASP A 16 7.13 15.25 15.18
CA ASP A 16 7.70 13.95 15.50
C ASP A 16 7.17 12.89 14.53
N MET A 17 7.91 12.70 13.43
CA MET A 17 7.57 11.80 12.34
C MET A 17 7.53 10.37 12.85
N LYS A 18 6.43 9.66 12.61
CA LYS A 18 6.33 8.26 13.04
C LYS A 18 7.36 7.39 12.31
N ASN A 19 7.94 6.43 13.04
CA ASN A 19 8.81 5.41 12.46
C ASN A 19 8.05 4.53 11.46
N LEU A 20 8.78 3.95 10.50
CA LEU A 20 8.22 2.97 9.58
C LEU A 20 7.91 1.66 10.31
N ARG A 21 6.80 1.05 9.96
CA ARG A 21 6.43 -0.27 10.49
C ARG A 21 7.45 -1.31 10.05
N LYS A 22 7.83 -2.22 10.95
CA LYS A 22 8.63 -3.39 10.62
C LYS A 22 7.72 -4.49 10.10
N TRP A 23 8.14 -5.18 9.04
CA TRP A 23 7.42 -6.35 8.52
C TRP A 23 7.66 -7.55 9.46
N PRO A 24 6.64 -8.05 10.18
CA PRO A 24 6.81 -9.13 11.16
C PRO A 24 6.61 -10.53 10.57
N TRP A 25 6.24 -10.64 9.30
CA TRP A 25 5.88 -11.90 8.66
C TRP A 25 7.02 -12.45 7.80
N GLY A 26 6.88 -13.69 7.31
CA GLY A 26 7.83 -14.30 6.40
C GLY A 26 7.91 -13.63 5.02
N ILE A 27 8.70 -14.22 4.13
CA ILE A 27 8.84 -13.79 2.73
C ILE A 27 7.52 -14.02 2.01
N LEU A 28 7.03 -12.98 1.35
CA LEU A 28 5.87 -13.04 0.48
C LEU A 28 6.24 -13.65 -0.88
N PRO A 29 5.36 -14.44 -1.50
CA PRO A 29 5.55 -14.83 -2.89
C PRO A 29 5.49 -13.60 -3.81
N ALA A 30 6.08 -13.70 -4.99
CA ALA A 30 5.90 -12.69 -6.03
C ALA A 30 4.41 -12.53 -6.37
N TYR A 31 3.99 -11.32 -6.71
CA TYR A 31 2.60 -11.01 -7.06
C TYR A 31 2.58 -10.04 -8.22
N ASN A 32 2.05 -10.44 -9.37
CA ASN A 32 2.06 -9.64 -10.60
C ASN A 32 3.44 -9.03 -10.96
N GLY A 33 4.50 -9.83 -10.81
CA GLY A 33 5.87 -9.38 -11.04
C GLY A 33 6.52 -8.59 -9.88
N PHE A 34 5.74 -8.17 -8.87
CA PHE A 34 6.27 -7.46 -7.72
C PHE A 34 6.97 -8.42 -6.75
N SER A 35 8.20 -8.07 -6.38
CA SER A 35 9.02 -8.82 -5.41
C SER A 35 8.50 -8.67 -3.97
N HIS A 36 9.04 -9.46 -3.05
CA HIS A 36 8.75 -9.32 -1.63
C HIS A 36 9.05 -7.90 -1.11
N GLU A 37 10.23 -7.36 -1.40
CA GLU A 37 10.68 -6.04 -0.99
C GLU A 37 9.74 -4.95 -1.51
N GLU A 38 9.37 -5.02 -2.79
CA GLU A 38 8.48 -4.04 -3.43
C GLU A 38 7.12 -4.03 -2.74
N ARG A 39 6.59 -5.22 -2.43
CA ARG A 39 5.32 -5.36 -1.72
C ARG A 39 5.38 -4.82 -0.29
N VAL A 40 6.45 -5.13 0.44
CA VAL A 40 6.64 -4.66 1.82
C VAL A 40 6.85 -3.15 1.87
N ARG A 41 7.62 -2.56 0.93
CA ARG A 41 7.80 -1.12 0.83
C ARG A 41 6.48 -0.39 0.60
N GLY A 42 5.64 -0.90 -0.31
CA GLY A 42 4.29 -0.38 -0.53
C GLY A 42 3.44 -0.41 0.74
N TRP A 43 3.49 -1.53 1.48
CA TRP A 43 2.83 -1.65 2.79
C TRP A 43 3.38 -0.66 3.83
N GLN A 44 4.70 -0.47 3.90
CA GLN A 44 5.32 0.50 4.80
C GLN A 44 4.88 1.93 4.47
N LEU A 45 4.88 2.32 3.19
CA LEU A 45 4.47 3.66 2.76
C LEU A 45 3.03 3.95 3.14
N VAL A 46 2.11 3.03 2.83
CA VAL A 46 0.69 3.18 3.18
C VAL A 46 0.50 3.21 4.70
N GLY A 47 1.22 2.36 5.44
CA GLY A 47 1.20 2.35 6.90
C GLY A 47 1.68 3.68 7.49
N TRP A 48 2.76 4.23 6.95
CA TRP A 48 3.32 5.51 7.38
C TRP A 48 2.38 6.69 7.12
N PHE A 49 1.68 6.69 5.97
CA PHE A 49 0.68 7.71 5.67
C PHE A 49 -0.48 7.67 6.69
N ILE A 50 -0.87 6.48 7.12
CA ILE A 50 -1.92 6.30 8.13
C ILE A 50 -1.43 6.77 9.50
N ASP A 51 -0.22 6.37 9.89
CA ASP A 51 0.32 6.63 11.22
C ASP A 51 0.60 8.13 11.45
N ASN A 52 0.87 8.89 10.38
CA ASN A 52 1.03 10.35 10.42
C ASN A 52 -0.26 11.12 10.07
N GLY A 53 -1.40 10.44 9.88
CA GLY A 53 -2.70 11.08 9.64
C GLY A 53 -2.92 11.66 8.24
N TRP A 54 -2.06 11.36 7.26
CA TRP A 54 -2.18 11.81 5.86
C TRP A 54 -3.10 10.93 5.02
N LYS A 55 -3.38 9.71 5.49
CA LYS A 55 -4.36 8.80 4.89
C LYS A 55 -5.26 8.24 6.00
N PRO A 56 -6.59 8.20 5.81
CA PRO A 56 -7.47 7.55 6.78
C PRO A 56 -7.19 6.04 6.87
N LYS A 57 -7.57 5.42 7.98
CA LYS A 57 -7.60 3.95 8.05
C LYS A 57 -8.64 3.42 7.06
N ALA A 58 -8.37 2.26 6.47
CA ALA A 58 -9.35 1.55 5.66
C ALA A 58 -10.58 1.20 6.52
N ALA A 59 -11.76 1.62 6.07
CA ALA A 59 -12.99 1.53 6.87
C ALA A 59 -14.12 0.77 6.17
N VAL A 60 -14.24 0.91 4.85
CA VAL A 60 -15.31 0.30 4.05
C VAL A 60 -14.67 -0.44 2.88
N CYS A 61 -15.07 -1.69 2.67
CA CYS A 61 -14.62 -2.47 1.53
C CYS A 61 -15.15 -1.86 0.23
N ALA A 62 -14.24 -1.51 -0.68
CA ALA A 62 -14.54 -0.89 -1.97
C ALA A 62 -15.30 -1.82 -2.95
N ILE A 63 -15.42 -3.12 -2.64
CA ILE A 63 -16.15 -4.10 -3.47
C ILE A 63 -17.49 -4.46 -2.83
N SER A 64 -17.48 -4.84 -1.55
CA SER A 64 -18.67 -5.38 -0.87
C SER A 64 -19.43 -4.38 0.00
N GLY A 65 -18.87 -3.20 0.27
CA GLY A 65 -19.41 -2.26 1.26
C GLY A 65 -19.26 -2.71 2.73
N SER A 66 -18.75 -3.91 3.01
CA SER A 66 -18.53 -4.39 4.39
C SER A 66 -17.52 -3.53 5.15
N THR A 67 -17.80 -3.31 6.44
CA THR A 67 -16.91 -2.61 7.39
C THR A 67 -16.09 -3.56 8.26
N GLU A 68 -16.25 -4.87 8.08
CA GLU A 68 -15.58 -5.86 8.92
C GLU A 68 -14.15 -6.14 8.44
N ARG A 69 -13.17 -6.02 9.35
CA ARG A 69 -11.76 -6.40 9.12
C ARG A 69 -11.21 -5.84 7.80
N VAL A 70 -11.40 -4.55 7.58
CA VAL A 70 -10.98 -3.87 6.35
C VAL A 70 -9.50 -3.48 6.42
N GLN A 71 -8.75 -3.81 5.37
CA GLN A 71 -7.34 -3.48 5.21
C GLN A 71 -7.09 -2.93 3.81
N TYR A 72 -5.96 -2.25 3.63
CA TYR A 72 -5.56 -1.79 2.31
C TYR A 72 -4.86 -2.89 1.52
N HIS A 73 -5.16 -2.95 0.23
CA HIS A 73 -4.58 -3.84 -0.76
C HIS A 73 -4.12 -3.02 -1.99
N SER A 74 -2.97 -3.37 -2.56
CA SER A 74 -2.48 -2.80 -3.82
C SER A 74 -2.36 -3.88 -4.89
N GLU A 75 -2.94 -3.63 -6.07
CA GLU A 75 -2.62 -4.38 -7.28
C GLU A 75 -1.34 -3.85 -7.95
N ASN A 76 -1.11 -2.54 -7.87
CA ASN A 76 0.12 -1.86 -8.28
C ASN A 76 0.90 -1.40 -7.04
N TYR A 77 2.00 -2.09 -6.72
CA TYR A 77 2.84 -1.76 -5.57
C TYR A 77 3.82 -0.59 -5.81
N TYR A 78 3.84 -0.02 -7.03
CA TYR A 78 4.54 1.24 -7.32
C TYR A 78 3.65 2.49 -7.14
N GLY A 79 2.39 2.30 -6.73
CA GLY A 79 1.46 3.39 -6.40
C GLY A 79 1.16 3.50 -4.90
N TRP A 80 0.59 4.64 -4.50
CA TRP A 80 0.25 4.96 -3.10
C TRP A 80 -1.27 5.05 -2.84
N THR A 81 -2.08 4.60 -3.81
CA THR A 81 -3.55 4.62 -3.79
C THR A 81 -4.11 3.18 -3.71
N PRO A 82 -3.97 2.50 -2.55
CA PRO A 82 -4.50 1.16 -2.37
C PRO A 82 -6.04 1.16 -2.28
N TYR A 83 -6.62 -0.01 -2.53
CA TYR A 83 -8.04 -0.29 -2.35
C TYR A 83 -8.30 -0.80 -0.92
N ALA A 84 -9.33 -0.29 -0.27
CA ALA A 84 -9.79 -0.83 1.01
C ALA A 84 -10.62 -2.10 0.76
N LEU A 85 -10.17 -3.24 1.26
CA LEU A 85 -10.85 -4.54 1.09
C LEU A 85 -11.09 -5.18 2.44
N ASN A 86 -12.27 -5.79 2.63
CA ASN A 86 -12.47 -6.68 3.77
C ASN A 86 -11.60 -7.94 3.62
N GLN A 87 -11.35 -8.61 4.73
CA GLN A 87 -10.51 -9.81 4.78
C GLN A 87 -10.90 -10.90 3.78
N GLN A 88 -12.20 -11.17 3.60
CA GLN A 88 -12.66 -12.24 2.70
C GLN A 88 -12.38 -11.93 1.24
N VAL A 89 -12.65 -10.69 0.83
CA VAL A 89 -12.40 -10.20 -0.53
C VAL A 89 -10.89 -10.12 -0.80
N HIS A 90 -10.12 -9.61 0.16
CA HIS A 90 -8.66 -9.49 0.05
C HIS A 90 -8.00 -10.86 -0.15
N PHE A 91 -8.38 -11.88 0.63
CA PHE A 91 -7.82 -13.21 0.45
C PHE A 91 -8.26 -13.87 -0.86
N ALA A 92 -9.53 -13.74 -1.25
CA ALA A 92 -10.00 -14.27 -2.52
C ALA A 92 -9.23 -13.64 -3.71
N LEU A 93 -8.94 -12.34 -3.63
CA LEU A 93 -8.17 -11.62 -4.64
C LEU A 93 -6.73 -12.14 -4.76
N HIS A 94 -6.04 -12.34 -3.63
CA HIS A 94 -4.69 -12.93 -3.64
C HIS A 94 -4.69 -14.40 -4.11
N GLN A 95 -5.79 -15.12 -3.90
CA GLN A 95 -5.93 -16.52 -4.31
C GLN A 95 -6.44 -16.69 -5.74
N ARG A 96 -6.84 -15.61 -6.44
CA ARG A 96 -7.54 -15.71 -7.73
C ARG A 96 -6.78 -16.54 -8.77
N PHE A 97 -5.45 -16.55 -8.73
CA PHE A 97 -4.62 -17.32 -9.66
C PHE A 97 -4.74 -18.83 -9.47
N ASN A 98 -4.84 -19.29 -8.23
CA ASN A 98 -4.82 -20.71 -7.88
C ASN A 98 -6.20 -21.26 -7.50
N ARG A 99 -7.13 -20.37 -7.12
CA ARG A 99 -8.49 -20.68 -6.68
C ARG A 99 -9.47 -19.66 -7.27
N PRO A 100 -9.59 -19.57 -8.60
CA PRO A 100 -10.34 -18.50 -9.27
C PRO A 100 -11.83 -18.50 -8.94
N LYS A 101 -12.43 -19.66 -8.66
CA LYS A 101 -13.86 -19.79 -8.40
C LYS A 101 -14.38 -18.81 -7.34
N ARG A 102 -13.71 -18.71 -6.20
CA ARG A 102 -14.13 -17.79 -5.12
C ARG A 102 -14.02 -16.33 -5.53
N TRP A 103 -13.03 -15.99 -6.35
CA TRP A 103 -12.90 -14.63 -6.89
C TRP A 103 -14.01 -14.33 -7.89
N LEU A 104 -14.31 -15.26 -8.79
CA LEU A 104 -15.40 -15.14 -9.77
C LEU A 104 -16.77 -15.00 -9.10
N GLU A 105 -17.03 -15.72 -8.01
CA GLU A 105 -18.26 -15.55 -7.21
C GLU A 105 -18.37 -14.14 -6.60
N ILE A 106 -17.25 -13.51 -6.24
CA ILE A 106 -17.23 -12.12 -5.77
C ILE A 106 -17.50 -11.16 -6.93
N VAL A 107 -16.88 -11.40 -8.09
CA VAL A 107 -17.12 -10.59 -9.30
C VAL A 107 -18.58 -10.67 -9.71
N GLU A 108 -19.14 -11.87 -9.84
CA GLU A 108 -20.55 -12.09 -10.19
C GLU A 108 -21.52 -11.40 -9.20
N ARG A 109 -21.18 -11.40 -7.91
CA ARG A 109 -22.04 -10.80 -6.88
C ARG A 109 -22.02 -9.28 -6.89
N TYR A 110 -20.87 -8.66 -7.14
CA TYR A 110 -20.67 -7.22 -6.87
C TYR A 110 -20.39 -6.39 -8.12
N ALA A 111 -19.98 -6.98 -9.24
CA ALA A 111 -19.86 -6.24 -10.50
C ALA A 111 -21.26 -5.92 -11.03
N VAL A 112 -21.47 -4.66 -11.43
CA VAL A 112 -22.74 -4.21 -12.00
C VAL A 112 -22.62 -4.14 -13.51
N THR A 113 -21.49 -3.62 -13.99
CA THR A 113 -21.25 -3.34 -15.41
C THR A 113 -20.21 -4.28 -16.03
N GLY A 114 -19.36 -4.89 -15.20
CA GLY A 114 -18.14 -5.57 -15.65
C GLY A 114 -16.99 -4.60 -15.92
N GLU A 115 -17.24 -3.29 -15.86
CA GLU A 115 -16.24 -2.26 -16.08
C GLU A 115 -15.48 -1.86 -14.82
N GLU A 116 -15.94 -2.34 -13.65
CA GLU A 116 -15.30 -2.10 -12.37
C GLU A 116 -13.87 -2.66 -12.37
N TRP A 117 -12.93 -1.94 -11.74
CA TRP A 117 -11.51 -2.31 -11.75
C TRP A 117 -11.25 -3.77 -11.35
N PHE A 118 -12.04 -4.31 -10.41
CA PHE A 118 -11.90 -5.67 -9.91
C PHE A 118 -12.46 -6.73 -10.86
N ALA A 119 -13.46 -6.38 -11.68
CA ALA A 119 -14.04 -7.28 -12.68
C ALA A 119 -13.08 -7.54 -13.85
N LYS A 120 -12.15 -6.62 -14.11
CA LYS A 120 -11.16 -6.70 -15.21
C LYS A 120 -9.84 -7.37 -14.85
N LEU A 121 -9.66 -7.82 -13.61
CA LEU A 121 -8.39 -8.40 -13.19
C LEU A 121 -8.15 -9.74 -13.86
N ALA A 122 -6.93 -9.93 -14.38
CA ALA A 122 -6.49 -11.21 -14.92
C ALA A 122 -6.59 -12.32 -13.86
N LEU A 123 -7.03 -13.51 -14.29
CA LEU A 123 -7.06 -14.72 -13.47
C LEU A 123 -5.74 -15.48 -13.46
N GLU A 124 -4.75 -14.98 -14.19
CA GLU A 124 -3.38 -15.50 -14.22
C GLU A 124 -2.40 -14.39 -13.83
N PRO A 125 -1.23 -14.72 -13.24
CA PRO A 125 -0.22 -13.73 -12.94
C PRO A 125 0.26 -13.04 -14.22
N ILE A 126 0.36 -11.71 -14.17
CA ILE A 126 0.95 -10.88 -15.23
C ILE A 126 2.23 -10.21 -14.71
N ASP A 127 3.21 -9.90 -15.56
CA ASP A 127 4.38 -9.13 -15.12
C ASP A 127 4.11 -7.62 -15.15
N LEU A 128 3.17 -7.17 -14.30
CA LEU A 128 2.83 -5.74 -14.21
C LEU A 128 4.04 -4.91 -13.75
N ALA A 129 4.81 -5.41 -12.78
CA ALA A 129 6.00 -4.71 -12.31
C ALA A 129 7.05 -4.55 -13.41
N GLY A 130 7.32 -5.61 -14.18
CA GLY A 130 8.21 -5.56 -15.34
C GLY A 130 7.74 -4.58 -16.39
N ASN A 131 6.45 -4.61 -16.73
CA ASN A 131 5.86 -3.66 -17.68
C ASN A 131 6.03 -2.20 -17.22
N LEU A 132 5.77 -1.91 -15.94
CA LEU A 132 5.94 -0.56 -15.38
C LEU A 132 7.40 -0.09 -15.40
N ARG A 133 8.36 -1.00 -15.12
CA ARG A 133 9.79 -0.69 -15.23
C ARG A 133 10.23 -0.45 -16.66
N ALA A 134 9.68 -1.20 -17.62
CA ALA A 134 9.96 -1.01 -19.04
C ALA A 134 9.41 0.34 -19.55
N GLU A 135 8.23 0.75 -19.07
CA GLU A 135 7.58 1.99 -19.47
C GLU A 135 8.20 3.24 -18.82
N HIS A 136 8.53 3.17 -17.52
CA HIS A 136 8.92 4.34 -16.73
C HIS A 136 10.38 4.32 -16.26
N GLY A 137 11.14 3.28 -16.60
CA GLY A 137 12.49 3.05 -16.08
C GLY A 137 12.52 2.37 -14.71
N PRO A 138 13.69 1.88 -14.26
CA PRO A 138 13.83 1.13 -13.01
C PRO A 138 13.48 1.95 -11.76
N ASP A 139 13.66 3.28 -11.81
CA ASP A 139 13.40 4.19 -10.69
C ASP A 139 11.92 4.25 -10.29
N VAL A 140 11.02 3.76 -11.14
CA VAL A 140 9.59 3.60 -10.82
C VAL A 140 9.37 2.78 -9.54
N ALA A 141 10.32 1.89 -9.20
CA ALA A 141 10.31 1.03 -8.03
C ALA A 141 10.68 1.75 -6.71
N ASP A 142 11.32 2.92 -6.76
CA ASP A 142 11.51 3.77 -5.58
C ASP A 142 10.24 4.58 -5.31
N ILE A 143 9.24 3.92 -4.74
CA ILE A 143 7.95 4.54 -4.43
C ILE A 143 8.04 5.73 -3.48
N TRP A 144 9.11 5.81 -2.67
CA TRP A 144 9.27 6.81 -1.63
C TRP A 144 9.63 8.17 -2.21
N THR A 145 10.38 8.22 -3.30
CA THR A 145 10.70 9.48 -4.02
C THR A 145 9.51 10.03 -4.78
N ARG A 146 8.52 9.19 -5.09
CA ARG A 146 7.36 9.52 -5.92
C ARG A 146 6.07 9.74 -5.12
N ALA A 147 6.10 9.43 -3.82
CA ALA A 147 4.95 9.62 -2.94
C ALA A 147 4.68 11.12 -2.71
N PRO A 148 3.40 11.55 -2.64
CA PRO A 148 3.05 12.96 -2.44
C PRO A 148 3.20 13.34 -0.96
N LEU A 149 4.44 13.53 -0.53
CA LEU A 149 4.73 13.94 0.84
C LEU A 149 4.43 15.42 1.03
N PRO A 150 3.91 15.82 2.21
CA PRO A 150 3.87 17.23 2.58
C PRO A 150 5.26 17.88 2.49
N PRO A 151 5.35 19.19 2.20
CA PRO A 151 6.61 19.90 2.21
C PRO A 151 7.36 19.72 3.55
N ASN A 152 8.69 19.70 3.49
CA ASN A 152 9.60 19.59 4.65
C ASN A 152 9.50 18.27 5.44
N VAL A 153 8.83 17.25 4.92
CA VAL A 153 8.87 15.89 5.50
C VAL A 153 10.15 15.19 5.10
N SER A 154 10.93 14.76 6.10
CA SER A 154 12.08 13.88 5.89
C SER A 154 11.63 12.41 5.88
N ILE A 155 12.06 11.65 4.87
CA ILE A 155 11.80 10.21 4.79
C ILE A 155 12.84 9.48 5.66
N PRO A 156 12.45 8.63 6.62
CA PRO A 156 13.38 7.82 7.41
C PRO A 156 13.97 6.68 6.56
N ARG A 157 14.83 7.00 5.57
CA ARG A 157 15.34 6.06 4.57
C ARG A 157 16.03 4.83 5.16
N HIS A 158 16.70 5.00 6.31
CA HIS A 158 17.35 3.90 7.03
C HIS A 158 16.37 2.86 7.60
N GLN A 159 15.06 3.13 7.60
CA GLN A 159 14.00 2.21 8.05
C GLN A 159 13.22 1.57 6.89
N ILE A 160 13.48 2.00 5.65
CA ILE A 160 12.83 1.42 4.47
C ILE A 160 13.28 -0.03 4.37
N TYR A 161 12.32 -0.93 4.17
CA TYR A 161 12.58 -2.35 4.12
C TYR A 161 13.59 -2.68 3.00
N THR A 162 14.64 -3.38 3.42
CA THR A 162 15.56 -4.11 2.57
C THR A 162 15.50 -5.57 3.00
N MET A 163 15.68 -6.51 2.08
CA MET A 163 15.97 -7.86 2.52
C MET A 163 17.21 -7.83 3.42
N PRO A 164 17.24 -8.63 4.50
CA PRO A 164 18.50 -8.90 5.17
C PRO A 164 19.48 -9.39 4.12
N GLU A 165 20.71 -8.87 4.10
CA GLU A 165 21.78 -9.55 3.37
C GLU A 165 21.77 -11.01 3.83
N THR A 166 21.63 -11.93 2.88
CA THR A 166 21.80 -13.34 3.18
C THR A 166 23.17 -13.46 3.83
N ALA A 167 23.21 -13.86 5.11
CA ALA A 167 24.48 -14.18 5.74
C ALA A 167 25.22 -15.14 4.80
N PRO A 168 26.51 -14.92 4.52
CA PRO A 168 27.26 -15.87 3.70
C PRO A 168 27.06 -17.25 4.32
N VAL A 169 26.67 -18.21 3.47
CA VAL A 169 26.61 -19.61 3.87
C VAL A 169 28.03 -20.00 4.26
N THR A 170 28.31 -20.04 5.55
CA THR A 170 29.59 -20.49 6.11
C THR A 170 29.73 -22.00 6.01
#